data_AF-A0AA97EIY9-F1
#
_entry.id   AF-A0AA97EIY9-F1
#
_cell.length_a   1.000
_cell.length_b   1.000
_cell.length_c   1.000
_cell.angle_alpha   90.00
_cell.angle_beta   90.00
_cell.angle_gamma   90.00
#
_symmetry.space_group_name_H-M   'P 1'
#
loop_
_entity.id
_entity.type
_entity.pdbx_description
1 polymer ?
#
loop_
_entity_poly.entity_id
_entity_poly.type
_entity_poly.pdbx_seq_one_letter_code
_entity_poly.pdbx_strand_id
1 'polypeptide(L)'
;MKPLIKKHFELLEAIQSNYKLRNKELGALEKSIAACNQQIAIAPEVAQLFHQEFEELSQFAVEQPLPESAAALPAHTGYTQLAIIREKQGRLTEAICLCREAQEQGWAGDWEKRIARYQKQQARNAKG
;
A
#
# COMPACT_ATOMS: atom_id res chain seq x y z
N MET A 1 11.32 12.46 -11.77
CA MET A 1 10.69 11.28 -11.15
C MET A 1 11.46 10.04 -11.55
N LYS A 2 12.04 9.35 -10.58
CA LYS A 2 12.84 8.13 -10.81
C LYS A 2 11.98 7.01 -11.45
N PRO A 3 12.51 6.15 -12.35
CA PRO A 3 11.71 5.16 -13.09
C PRO A 3 10.89 4.22 -12.22
N LEU A 4 11.40 3.83 -11.05
CA LEU A 4 10.71 2.92 -10.14
C LEU A 4 9.54 3.61 -9.41
N ILE A 5 9.66 4.90 -9.08
CA ILE A 5 8.55 5.71 -8.57
C ILE A 5 7.45 5.83 -9.63
N LYS A 6 7.84 6.05 -10.91
CA LYS A 6 6.86 6.05 -12.02
C LYS A 6 6.14 4.70 -12.11
N LYS A 7 6.88 3.59 -12.06
CA LYS A 7 6.30 2.23 -12.08
C LYS A 7 5.34 1.99 -10.91
N HIS A 8 5.67 2.51 -9.73
CA HIS A 8 4.80 2.44 -8.55
C HIS A 8 3.44 3.10 -8.81
N PHE A 9 3.41 4.28 -9.44
CA PHE A 9 2.16 4.97 -9.80
C PHE A 9 1.39 4.28 -10.94
N GLU A 10 2.07 3.75 -11.96
CA GLU A 10 1.43 2.95 -13.02
C GLU A 10 0.72 1.72 -12.43
N LEU A 11 1.32 1.08 -11.42
CA LEU A 11 0.71 -0.05 -10.72
C LEU A 11 -0.49 0.38 -9.87
N LEU A 12 -0.44 1.56 -9.24
CA LEU A 12 -1.59 2.15 -8.55
C LEU A 12 -2.80 2.28 -9.49
N GLU A 13 -2.60 2.87 -10.66
CA GLU A 13 -3.65 3.04 -11.68
C GLU A 13 -4.22 1.69 -12.14
N ALA A 14 -3.34 0.71 -12.37
CA ALA A 14 -3.74 -0.65 -12.73
C ALA A 14 -4.57 -1.32 -11.62
N ILE A 15 -4.19 -1.17 -10.34
CA ILE A 15 -4.95 -1.71 -9.21
C ILE A 15 -6.36 -1.12 -9.18
N GLN A 16 -6.48 0.20 -9.25
CA GLN A 16 -7.77 0.89 -9.15
C GLN A 16 -8.69 0.53 -10.32
N SER A 17 -8.16 0.53 -11.54
CA SER A 17 -8.92 0.22 -12.75
C SER A 17 -9.45 -1.22 -12.74
N ASN A 18 -8.58 -2.19 -12.46
CA ASN A 18 -8.95 -3.60 -12.41
C ASN A 18 -9.91 -3.89 -11.25
N TYR A 19 -9.68 -3.31 -10.06
CA TYR A 19 -10.58 -3.54 -8.92
C TYR A 19 -11.98 -2.95 -9.16
N LYS A 20 -12.10 -1.83 -9.89
CA LYS A 20 -13.39 -1.26 -10.31
C LYS A 20 -14.17 -2.24 -11.20
N LEU A 21 -13.48 -3.02 -12.02
CA LEU A 21 -14.03 -3.99 -12.98
C LEU A 21 -14.14 -5.41 -12.45
N ARG A 22 -13.72 -5.68 -11.20
CA ARG A 22 -13.61 -7.01 -10.59
C ARG A 22 -14.84 -7.92 -10.69
N ASN A 23 -16.05 -7.35 -10.81
CA ASN A 23 -17.32 -8.09 -10.91
C ASN A 23 -17.94 -8.02 -12.33
N LYS A 24 -17.31 -7.29 -13.26
CA LYS A 24 -17.82 -7.01 -14.61
C LYS A 24 -17.00 -7.71 -15.69
N GLU A 25 -15.70 -7.86 -15.47
CA GLU A 25 -14.78 -8.46 -16.42
C GLU A 25 -14.10 -9.68 -15.83
N LEU A 26 -14.05 -10.75 -16.62
CA LEU A 26 -13.37 -11.99 -16.25
C LEU A 26 -11.88 -11.71 -16.00
N GLY A 27 -11.36 -12.14 -14.85
CA GLY A 27 -9.95 -11.97 -14.49
C GLY A 27 -9.58 -10.60 -13.94
N ALA A 28 -10.52 -9.64 -13.84
CA ALA A 28 -10.19 -8.29 -13.36
C ALA A 28 -9.79 -8.27 -11.87
N LEU A 29 -10.37 -9.14 -11.03
CA LEU A 29 -9.92 -9.26 -9.64
C LEU A 29 -8.47 -9.77 -9.56
N GLU A 30 -8.14 -10.78 -10.35
CA GLU A 30 -6.83 -11.42 -10.40
C GLU A 30 -5.76 -10.45 -10.90
N LYS A 31 -6.08 -9.65 -11.94
CA LYS A 31 -5.22 -8.56 -12.42
C LYS A 31 -4.97 -7.51 -11.34
N SER A 32 -6.00 -7.14 -10.57
CA SER A 32 -5.85 -6.21 -9.44
C SER A 32 -4.92 -6.79 -8.37
N ILE A 33 -5.09 -8.06 -8.01
CA ILE A 33 -4.21 -8.75 -7.04
C ILE A 33 -2.77 -8.80 -7.56
N ALA A 34 -2.57 -9.13 -8.84
CA ALA A 34 -1.24 -9.18 -9.44
C ALA A 34 -0.55 -7.81 -9.41
N ALA A 35 -1.29 -6.73 -9.73
CA ALA A 35 -0.77 -5.38 -9.65
C ALA A 35 -0.45 -4.97 -8.20
N CYS A 36 -1.27 -5.36 -7.21
CA CYS A 36 -0.95 -5.15 -5.79
C CYS A 36 0.36 -5.82 -5.41
N ASN A 37 0.53 -7.10 -5.75
CA ASN A 37 1.75 -7.86 -5.44
C ASN A 37 2.98 -7.24 -6.10
N GLN A 38 2.87 -6.81 -7.36
CA GLN A 38 3.97 -6.12 -8.06
C GLN A 38 4.32 -4.80 -7.40
N GLN A 39 3.32 -4.02 -6.93
CA GLN A 39 3.58 -2.74 -6.27
C GLN A 39 4.26 -2.94 -4.91
N ILE A 40 3.83 -3.96 -4.16
CA ILE A 40 4.44 -4.34 -2.88
C ILE A 40 5.88 -4.82 -3.07
N ALA A 41 6.15 -5.61 -4.11
CA ALA A 41 7.49 -6.14 -4.37
C ALA A 41 8.56 -5.06 -4.56
N ILE A 42 8.17 -3.89 -5.07
CA ILE A 42 9.09 -2.75 -5.26
C ILE A 42 9.02 -1.73 -4.10
N ALA A 43 8.15 -1.95 -3.10
CA ALA A 43 7.86 -0.96 -2.06
C ALA A 43 9.09 -0.55 -1.22
N PRO A 44 9.97 -1.46 -0.75
CA PRO A 44 11.14 -1.06 0.02
C PRO A 44 12.09 -0.13 -0.74
N GLU A 45 12.30 -0.40 -2.03
CA GLU A 45 13.17 0.41 -2.88
C GLU A 45 12.51 1.76 -3.21
N VAL A 46 11.21 1.77 -3.51
CA VAL A 46 10.46 3.02 -3.76
C VAL A 46 10.43 3.91 -2.52
N ALA A 47 10.30 3.35 -1.31
CA ALA A 47 10.36 4.10 -0.06
C ALA A 47 11.71 4.85 0.08
N GLN A 48 12.82 4.17 -0.20
CA GLN A 48 14.15 4.80 -0.20
C GLN A 48 14.24 5.92 -1.24
N LEU A 49 13.71 5.70 -2.45
CA LEU A 49 13.73 6.71 -3.51
C LEU A 49 12.89 7.95 -3.15
N PHE A 50 11.76 7.78 -2.46
CA PHE A 50 10.98 8.92 -1.96
C PHE A 50 11.75 9.74 -0.93
N HIS A 51 12.44 9.08 0.01
CA HIS A 51 13.29 9.79 0.97
C HIS A 51 14.44 10.54 0.29
N GLN A 52 15.07 9.93 -0.72
CA GLN A 52 16.11 10.60 -1.52
C GLN A 52 15.57 11.81 -2.28
N GLU A 53 14.44 11.68 -2.98
CA GLU A 53 13.83 12.82 -3.69
C GLU A 53 13.49 13.95 -2.69
N PHE A 54 13.02 13.63 -1.49
CA PHE A 54 12.77 14.64 -0.44
C PHE A 54 14.06 15.32 0.05
N GLU A 55 15.13 14.54 0.31
CA GLU A 55 16.42 15.08 0.74
C GLU A 55 17.03 15.99 -0.33
N GLU A 56 17.04 15.54 -1.58
CA GLU A 56 17.48 16.32 -2.75
C GLU A 56 16.71 17.64 -2.85
N LEU A 57 15.38 17.62 -2.74
CA LEU A 57 14.55 18.83 -2.79
C LEU A 57 14.80 19.77 -1.59
N SER A 58 15.00 19.20 -0.39
CA SER A 58 15.24 19.96 0.83
C SER A 58 16.54 20.77 0.78
N GLN A 59 17.56 20.26 0.08
CA GLN A 59 18.83 20.98 -0.12
C GLN A 59 18.66 22.28 -0.91
N PHE A 60 17.67 22.37 -1.79
CA PHE A 60 17.40 23.58 -2.59
C PHE A 60 16.35 24.50 -1.95
N ALA A 61 15.63 24.04 -0.92
CA ALA A 61 14.51 24.74 -0.28
C ALA A 61 14.97 25.65 0.89
N VAL A 62 16.01 26.47 0.68
CA VAL A 62 16.67 27.26 1.75
C VAL A 62 15.78 28.37 2.31
N GLU A 63 15.07 29.09 1.44
CA GLU A 63 14.22 30.22 1.84
C GLU A 63 12.84 29.78 2.34
N GLN A 64 12.37 28.60 1.91
CA GLN A 64 11.11 28.02 2.32
C GLN A 64 11.29 26.52 2.57
N PRO A 65 11.72 26.14 3.79
CA PRO A 65 11.91 24.75 4.15
C PRO A 65 10.65 23.94 3.92
N LEU A 66 10.81 22.72 3.40
CA LEU A 66 9.70 21.79 3.30
C LEU A 66 9.22 21.41 4.71
N PRO A 67 7.90 21.25 4.91
CA PRO A 67 7.38 20.78 6.18
C PRO A 67 7.91 19.37 6.45
N GLU A 68 8.14 19.02 7.73
CA GLU A 68 8.58 17.68 8.13
C GLU A 68 7.67 16.56 7.59
N SER A 69 6.37 16.85 7.45
CA SER A 69 5.40 15.93 6.88
C SER A 69 5.64 15.59 5.40
N ALA A 70 6.40 16.39 4.66
CA ALA A 70 6.77 16.08 3.28
C ALA A 70 7.82 14.95 3.18
N ALA A 71 8.50 14.61 4.28
CA ALA A 71 9.38 13.44 4.36
C ALA A 71 8.61 12.12 4.56
N ALA A 72 7.32 12.19 4.93
CA ALA A 72 6.51 11.02 5.21
C ALA A 72 6.14 10.29 3.91
N LEU A 73 6.19 8.95 3.93
CA LEU A 73 5.74 8.15 2.80
C LEU A 73 4.23 8.30 2.60
N PRO A 74 3.75 8.35 1.34
CA PRO A 74 2.33 8.47 1.06
C PRO A 74 1.55 7.20 1.42
N ALA A 75 0.23 7.22 1.21
CA ALA A 75 -0.57 6.02 1.35
C ALA A 75 -0.24 4.98 0.28
N HIS A 76 -0.07 3.72 0.67
CA HIS A 76 0.28 2.65 -0.27
C HIS A 76 -0.93 1.84 -0.74
N THR A 77 -1.31 2.00 -2.01
CA THR A 77 -2.52 1.39 -2.58
C THR A 77 -2.45 -0.13 -2.62
N GLY A 78 -1.30 -0.73 -2.96
CA GLY A 78 -1.08 -2.17 -3.04
C GLY A 78 -1.39 -2.89 -1.72
N TYR A 79 -0.71 -2.52 -0.63
CA TYR A 79 -1.01 -3.01 0.71
C TYR A 79 -2.47 -2.81 1.11
N THR A 80 -3.01 -1.60 0.94
CA THR A 80 -4.39 -1.28 1.34
C THR A 80 -5.39 -2.16 0.61
N GLN A 81 -5.29 -2.23 -0.71
CA GLN A 81 -6.26 -2.94 -1.54
C GLN A 81 -6.12 -4.45 -1.39
N LEU A 82 -4.90 -4.97 -1.28
CA LEU A 82 -4.67 -6.39 -1.07
C LEU A 82 -5.17 -6.84 0.30
N ALA A 83 -4.94 -6.06 1.37
CA ALA A 83 -5.46 -6.37 2.70
C ALA A 83 -7.00 -6.45 2.70
N ILE A 84 -7.70 -5.52 2.01
CA ILE A 84 -9.16 -5.57 1.83
C ILE A 84 -9.60 -6.82 1.08
N ILE A 85 -8.89 -7.19 0.02
CA ILE A 85 -9.21 -8.40 -0.77
C ILE A 85 -9.05 -9.65 0.10
N ARG A 86 -7.94 -9.77 0.84
CA ARG A 86 -7.68 -10.90 1.74
C ARG A 86 -8.70 -10.98 2.88
N GLU A 87 -9.07 -9.85 3.48
CA GLU A 87 -10.16 -9.77 4.45
C GLU A 87 -11.47 -10.34 3.89
N LYS A 88 -11.88 -9.90 2.69
CA LYS A 88 -13.11 -10.37 2.04
C LYS A 88 -13.09 -11.86 1.68
N GLN A 89 -11.91 -12.43 1.49
CA GLN A 89 -11.70 -13.86 1.24
C GLN A 89 -11.54 -14.67 2.54
N GLY A 90 -11.69 -14.06 3.71
CA GLY A 90 -11.51 -14.73 5.01
C GLY A 90 -10.05 -14.99 5.38
N ARG A 91 -9.09 -14.50 4.58
CA ARG A 91 -7.64 -14.69 4.76
C ARG A 91 -7.08 -13.62 5.70
N LEU A 92 -7.57 -13.62 6.94
CA LEU A 92 -7.32 -12.56 7.92
C LEU A 92 -5.85 -12.48 8.36
N THR A 93 -5.18 -13.62 8.51
CA THR A 93 -3.75 -13.65 8.85
C THR A 93 -2.91 -12.93 7.78
N GLU A 94 -3.16 -13.23 6.50
CA GLU A 94 -2.48 -12.55 5.38
C GLU A 94 -2.78 -11.04 5.37
N ALA A 95 -4.04 -10.65 5.64
CA ALA A 95 -4.41 -9.24 5.71
C ALA A 95 -3.69 -8.49 6.84
N ILE A 96 -3.48 -9.13 7.99
CA ILE A 96 -2.71 -8.59 9.12
C ILE A 96 -1.23 -8.46 8.75
N CYS A 97 -0.63 -9.49 8.14
CA CYS A 97 0.77 -9.45 7.70
C CYS A 97 1.02 -8.27 6.75
N LEU A 98 0.15 -8.06 5.77
CA LEU A 98 0.25 -6.93 4.84
C LEU A 98 0.20 -5.57 5.54
N CYS A 99 -0.65 -5.43 6.56
CA CYS A 99 -0.75 -4.16 7.31
C CYS A 99 0.50 -3.91 8.16
N ARG A 100 1.08 -4.97 8.76
CA ARG A 100 2.32 -4.86 9.54
C ARG A 100 3.51 -4.52 8.65
N GLU A 101 3.64 -5.19 7.51
CA GLU A 101 4.71 -4.92 6.56
C GLU A 101 4.65 -3.46 6.04
N ALA A 102 3.45 -2.96 5.74
CA ALA A 102 3.27 -1.56 5.34
C ALA A 102 3.66 -0.57 6.46
N GLN A 103 3.30 -0.88 7.71
CA GLN A 103 3.63 -0.07 8.88
C GLN A 103 5.14 -0.08 9.17
N GLU A 104 5.79 -1.24 9.09
CA GLU A 104 7.23 -1.42 9.29
C GLU A 104 8.05 -0.68 8.23
N GLN A 105 7.55 -0.63 6.99
CA GLN A 105 8.15 0.16 5.90
C GLN A 105 7.85 1.67 6.00
N GLY A 106 7.02 2.10 6.96
CA GLY A 106 6.70 3.51 7.18
C GLY A 106 5.66 4.11 6.23
N TRP A 107 4.97 3.29 5.42
CA TRP A 107 3.91 3.79 4.54
C TRP A 107 2.75 4.36 5.35
N ALA A 108 2.19 5.49 4.92
CA ALA A 108 1.02 6.06 5.59
C ALA A 108 -0.22 5.15 5.42
N GLY A 109 -1.06 5.09 6.46
CA GLY A 109 -2.31 4.33 6.41
C GLY A 109 -2.95 4.10 7.77
N ASP A 110 -4.16 3.57 7.77
CA ASP A 110 -4.92 3.20 8.97
C ASP A 110 -4.59 1.77 9.46
N TRP A 111 -3.32 1.38 9.41
CA TRP A 111 -2.85 0.00 9.60
C TRP A 111 -3.25 -0.60 10.94
N GLU A 112 -3.07 0.12 12.05
CA GLU A 112 -3.43 -0.36 13.38
C GLU A 112 -4.93 -0.63 13.51
N LYS A 113 -5.76 0.27 12.94
CA LYS A 113 -7.21 0.11 12.93
C LYS A 113 -7.63 -1.13 12.12
N ARG A 114 -6.96 -1.41 11.00
CA ARG A 114 -7.17 -2.62 10.19
C ARG A 114 -6.75 -3.87 10.93
N ILE A 115 -5.56 -3.89 11.52
CA ILE A 115 -5.03 -5.02 12.31
C ILE A 115 -6.02 -5.36 13.44
N ALA A 116 -6.46 -4.37 14.22
CA ALA A 116 -7.42 -4.58 15.30
C ALA A 116 -8.76 -5.14 14.78
N ARG A 117 -9.26 -4.63 13.65
CA ARG A 117 -10.47 -5.15 13.00
C ARG A 117 -10.31 -6.63 12.61
N TYR A 118 -9.20 -6.97 11.96
CA TYR A 118 -8.95 -8.33 11.46
C TYR A 118 -8.74 -9.33 12.60
N GLN A 119 -8.03 -8.93 13.66
CA GLN A 119 -7.87 -9.74 14.87
C GLN A 119 -9.23 -10.01 15.55
N LYS A 120 -10.08 -8.99 15.67
CA LYS A 120 -11.45 -9.16 16.22
C LYS A 120 -12.27 -10.13 15.38
N GLN A 121 -12.20 -10.03 14.05
CA GLN A 121 -12.90 -10.94 13.16
C GLN A 121 -12.36 -12.37 13.27
N GLN A 122 -11.05 -12.56 13.38
CA GLN A 122 -10.41 -13.86 13.54
C GLN A 122 -10.85 -14.54 14.84
N ALA A 123 -10.87 -13.79 15.95
CA ALA A 123 -11.34 -14.29 17.24
C ALA A 123 -12.83 -14.66 17.24
N ARG A 124 -13.66 -13.97 16.44
CA ARG A 124 -15.08 -14.33 16.25
C ARG A 124 -15.22 -15.62 15.44
N ASN A 125 -14.44 -15.77 14.37
CA ASN A 125 -14.48 -16.95 13.51
C ASN A 125 -13.99 -18.23 14.21
N ALA A 126 -13.13 -18.11 15.23
CA ALA A 126 -12.66 -19.25 16.02
C ALA A 126 -13.66 -19.74 17.10
N LYS A 127 -14.74 -18.99 17.35
CA LYS A 127 -15.74 -19.28 18.38
C LYS A 127 -17.04 -19.88 17.83
N GLY A 128 -17.23 -19.89 16.52
CA GLY A 128 -18.40 -20.46 15.83
C GLY A 128 -18.01 -21.73 15.11
#